data_AF-K1TIJ6-F1
#
_entry.id   AF-K1TIJ6-F1
#
_cell.length_a   1.000
_cell.length_b   1.000
_cell.length_c   1.000
_cell.angle_alpha   90.00
_cell.angle_beta   90.00
_cell.angle_gamma   90.00
#
_symmetry.space_group_name_H-M   'P 1'
#
loop_
_entity.id
_entity.type
_entity.pdbx_description
1 polymer ?
#
loop_
_entity_poly.entity_id
_entity_poly.type
_entity_poly.pdbx_seq_one_letter_code
_entity_poly.pdbx_strand_id
1 'polypeptide(L)'
;MCQTPDWSLGDKYLRENAPELAPLISKYAPCPLQERPQAEYFGILLTGIISQQLPPEVSQALLQKLEKLAGKPITPEAILQISPEALLALGFNQQKITYLTGFAQAVASGTIDM
;
A
#
# COMPACT_ATOMS: atom_id res chain seq x y z
N MET A 1 -10.42 4.65 -27.53
CA MET A 1 -9.75 3.41 -27.09
C MET A 1 -10.23 3.16 -25.68
N CYS A 2 -10.87 2.02 -25.40
CA CYS A 2 -11.26 1.68 -24.02
C CYS A 2 -9.99 1.47 -23.20
N GLN A 3 -9.92 2.10 -22.03
CA GLN A 3 -8.85 1.83 -21.07
C GLN A 3 -9.11 0.50 -20.35
N THR A 4 -8.05 -0.12 -19.85
CA THR A 4 -8.13 -1.26 -18.92
C THR A 4 -7.35 -0.88 -17.66
N PRO A 5 -7.97 -0.87 -16.46
CA PRO A 5 -9.40 -1.05 -16.22
C PRO A 5 -10.25 0.06 -16.88
N ASP A 6 -11.52 -0.24 -17.19
CA ASP A 6 -12.44 0.74 -17.75
C ASP A 6 -13.12 1.54 -16.64
N TRP A 7 -12.70 2.81 -16.49
CA TRP A 7 -13.27 3.74 -15.52
C TRP A 7 -14.40 4.62 -16.08
N SER A 8 -14.82 4.40 -17.34
CA SER A 8 -15.80 5.25 -18.02
C SER A 8 -17.16 5.34 -17.30
N LEU A 9 -17.57 4.29 -16.59
CA LEU A 9 -18.77 4.30 -15.76
C LEU A 9 -18.66 5.31 -14.61
N GLY A 10 -17.50 5.36 -13.95
CA GLY A 10 -17.20 6.32 -12.89
C GLY A 10 -17.15 7.75 -13.42
N ASP A 11 -16.47 7.97 -14.56
CA ASP A 11 -16.42 9.27 -15.23
C ASP A 11 -17.82 9.80 -15.56
N LYS A 12 -18.69 8.93 -16.11
CA LYS A 12 -20.08 9.28 -16.41
C LYS A 12 -20.84 9.67 -15.15
N TYR A 13 -20.77 8.85 -14.10
CA TYR A 13 -21.46 9.11 -12.85
C TYR A 13 -21.04 10.46 -12.24
N LEU A 14 -19.74 10.75 -12.21
CA LEU A 14 -19.24 12.01 -11.64
C LEU A 14 -19.67 13.23 -12.48
N ARG A 15 -19.73 13.12 -13.81
CA ARG A 15 -20.24 14.21 -14.65
C ARG A 15 -21.73 14.49 -14.42
N GLU A 16 -22.51 13.45 -14.15
CA GLU A 16 -23.96 13.58 -13.90
C GLU A 16 -24.27 14.08 -12.48
N ASN A 17 -23.51 13.65 -11.48
CA ASN A 17 -23.84 13.87 -10.06
C ASN A 17 -22.93 14.87 -9.34
N ALA A 18 -21.79 15.25 -9.93
CA ALA A 18 -20.83 16.23 -9.40
C ALA A 18 -20.37 17.16 -10.54
N PRO A 19 -21.27 18.03 -11.06
CA PRO A 19 -21.00 18.85 -12.24
C PRO A 19 -19.79 19.78 -12.08
N GLU A 20 -19.43 20.17 -10.86
CA GLU A 20 -18.22 20.92 -10.54
C GLU A 20 -16.92 20.18 -10.92
N LEU A 21 -16.95 18.85 -11.01
CA LEU A 21 -15.83 18.03 -11.44
C LEU A 21 -15.74 17.89 -12.96
N ALA A 22 -16.79 18.22 -13.73
CA ALA A 22 -16.82 18.04 -15.17
C ALA A 22 -15.66 18.72 -15.92
N PRO A 23 -15.21 19.95 -15.57
CA PRO A 23 -14.03 20.56 -16.18
C PRO A 23 -12.74 19.77 -15.89
N LEU A 24 -12.61 19.20 -14.70
CA LEU A 24 -11.45 18.39 -14.31
C LEU A 24 -11.46 17.05 -15.06
N ILE A 25 -12.59 16.36 -15.12
CA ILE A 25 -12.72 15.10 -15.86
C ILE A 25 -12.44 15.36 -17.35
N SER A 26 -12.94 16.44 -17.95
CA SER A 26 -12.63 16.76 -19.35
C SER A 26 -11.15 17.06 -19.59
N LYS A 27 -10.44 17.58 -18.58
CA LYS A 27 -9.01 17.90 -18.68
C LYS A 27 -8.10 16.69 -18.45
N TYR A 28 -8.47 15.82 -17.52
CA TYR A 28 -7.59 14.73 -17.04
C TYR A 28 -8.06 13.33 -17.45
N ALA A 29 -9.22 13.20 -18.10
CA ALA A 29 -9.63 11.93 -18.68
C ALA A 29 -8.66 11.48 -19.79
N PRO A 30 -8.49 10.17 -19.95
CA PRO A 30 -9.18 9.11 -19.21
C PRO A 30 -8.44 8.75 -17.89
N CYS A 31 -9.15 8.24 -16.88
CA CYS A 31 -8.62 8.01 -15.52
C CYS A 31 -7.36 7.12 -15.53
N PRO A 32 -6.20 7.59 -15.04
CA PRO A 32 -4.95 6.85 -15.13
C PRO A 32 -4.80 5.77 -14.05
N LEU A 33 -5.81 5.56 -13.20
CA LEU A 33 -5.75 4.59 -12.12
C LEU A 33 -5.57 3.17 -12.68
N GLN A 34 -4.59 2.45 -12.14
CA GLN A 34 -4.28 1.08 -12.50
C GLN A 34 -4.45 0.19 -11.28
N GLU A 35 -5.06 -0.97 -11.47
CA GLU A 35 -5.09 -2.00 -10.44
C GLU A 35 -3.68 -2.54 -10.21
N ARG A 36 -3.38 -2.86 -8.95
CA ARG A 36 -2.15 -3.53 -8.56
C ARG A 36 -2.41 -5.03 -8.48
N PRO A 37 -1.43 -5.89 -8.78
CA PRO A 37 -1.61 -7.32 -8.59
C PRO A 37 -1.84 -7.61 -7.10
N GLN A 38 -2.72 -8.55 -6.79
CA GLN A 38 -3.07 -8.93 -5.40
C GLN A 38 -1.84 -9.29 -4.56
N ALA A 39 -0.81 -9.89 -5.17
CA ALA A 39 0.48 -10.19 -4.54
C ALA A 39 1.21 -8.95 -3.97
N GLU A 40 0.85 -7.73 -4.39
CA GLU A 40 1.41 -6.48 -3.86
C GLU A 40 0.57 -5.85 -2.74
N TYR A 41 -0.67 -6.31 -2.51
CA TYR A 41 -1.61 -5.65 -1.57
C TYR A 41 -1.05 -5.57 -0.16
N PHE A 42 -0.50 -6.68 0.35
CA PHE A 42 0.13 -6.71 1.66
C PHE A 42 1.25 -5.66 1.77
N GLY A 43 2.17 -5.64 0.80
CA GLY A 43 3.28 -4.69 0.77
C GLY A 43 2.84 -3.23 0.67
N ILE A 44 1.77 -2.94 -0.08
CA ILE A 44 1.18 -1.60 -0.20
C ILE A 44 0.62 -1.15 1.16
N LEU A 45 -0.19 -1.99 1.82
CA LEU A 45 -0.77 -1.67 3.12
C LEU A 45 0.30 -1.55 4.21
N LEU A 46 1.30 -2.45 4.21
CA LEU A 46 2.45 -2.39 5.09
C LEU A 46 3.23 -1.08 4.91
N THR A 47 3.43 -0.63 3.66
CA THR A 47 4.06 0.66 3.36
C THR A 47 3.27 1.82 3.94
N GLY A 48 1.94 1.74 3.92
CA GLY A 48 1.06 2.69 4.59
C GLY A 48 1.35 2.79 6.10
N ILE A 49 1.44 1.64 6.79
CA ILE A 49 1.78 1.57 8.22
C ILE A 49 3.19 2.16 8.47
N ILE A 50 4.17 1.79 7.64
CA ILE A 50 5.56 2.28 7.77
C ILE A 50 5.63 3.80 7.60
N SER A 51 4.84 4.38 6.69
CA SER A 51 4.92 5.80 6.34
C SER A 51 4.19 6.71 7.32
N GLN A 52 3.37 6.17 8.23
CA GLN A 52 2.64 6.97 9.21
C GLN A 52 3.59 7.81 10.07
N GLN A 53 3.27 9.11 10.15
CA GLN A 53 3.97 10.12 10.96
C GLN A 53 5.47 10.23 10.68
N LEU A 54 5.91 9.92 9.45
CA LEU A 54 7.30 10.05 9.03
C LEU A 54 7.43 10.91 7.76
N PRO A 55 8.57 11.61 7.60
CA PRO A 55 8.93 12.20 6.32
C PRO A 55 9.04 11.14 5.22
N PRO A 56 8.74 11.48 3.94
CA PRO A 56 8.81 10.55 2.82
C PRO A 56 10.18 9.86 2.69
N GLU A 57 11.26 10.61 2.83
CA GLU A 57 12.64 10.12 2.72
C GLU A 57 12.99 9.09 3.81
N VAL A 58 12.51 9.28 5.04
CA VAL A 58 12.72 8.34 6.15
C VAL A 58 11.93 7.06 5.90
N SER A 59 10.67 7.21 5.47
CA SER A 59 9.78 6.08 5.17
C SER A 59 10.34 5.22 4.04
N GLN A 60 10.84 5.86 2.98
CA GLN A 60 11.46 5.18 1.84
C GLN A 60 12.74 4.44 2.24
N ALA A 61 13.59 5.06 3.06
CA ALA A 61 14.81 4.42 3.55
C ALA A 61 14.51 3.18 4.42
N LEU A 62 13.50 3.27 5.31
CA LEU A 62 13.06 2.13 6.12
C LEU A 62 12.45 1.01 5.26
N LEU A 63 11.62 1.36 4.29
CA LEU A 63 11.03 0.38 3.36
C LEU A 63 12.12 -0.35 2.57
N GLN A 64 13.09 0.36 2.00
CA GLN A 64 14.20 -0.27 1.26
C GLN A 64 15.04 -1.21 2.13
N LYS A 65 15.29 -0.85 3.39
CA LYS A 65 15.97 -1.74 4.35
C LYS A 65 15.14 -2.99 4.64
N LEU A 66 13.83 -2.83 4.80
CA LEU A 66 12.92 -3.93 5.04
C LEU A 66 12.81 -4.87 3.83
N GLU A 67 12.66 -4.32 2.60
CA GLU A 67 12.65 -5.09 1.35
C GLU A 67 13.93 -5.93 1.17
N LYS A 68 15.09 -5.43 1.63
CA LYS A 68 16.35 -6.20 1.60
C LYS A 68 16.35 -7.42 2.53
N LEU A 69 15.57 -7.39 3.61
CA LEU A 69 15.43 -8.52 4.53
C LEU A 69 14.26 -9.44 4.18
N ALA A 70 13.12 -8.85 3.84
CA ALA A 70 11.85 -9.56 3.63
C ALA A 70 11.60 -9.97 2.16
N GLY A 71 12.42 -9.48 1.23
CA GLY A 71 12.23 -9.69 -0.20
C GLY A 71 11.25 -8.69 -0.83
N LYS A 72 11.01 -8.89 -2.14
CA LYS A 72 10.10 -8.08 -2.96
C LYS A 72 9.32 -9.00 -3.92
N PRO A 73 7.99 -9.11 -3.82
CA PRO A 73 7.12 -8.40 -2.87
C PRO A 73 7.35 -8.86 -1.43
N ILE A 74 7.06 -7.97 -0.47
CA ILE A 74 7.06 -8.33 0.96
C ILE A 74 5.84 -9.22 1.22
N THR A 75 6.03 -10.34 1.92
CA THR A 75 4.93 -11.24 2.32
C THR A 75 4.70 -11.21 3.84
N PRO A 76 3.51 -11.61 4.33
CA PRO A 76 3.25 -11.75 5.76
C PRO A 76 4.26 -12.67 6.45
N GLU A 77 4.56 -13.83 5.85
CA GLU A 77 5.48 -14.83 6.38
C GLU A 77 6.90 -14.25 6.50
N ALA A 78 7.34 -13.49 5.50
CA ALA A 78 8.65 -12.85 5.53
C ALA A 78 8.78 -11.85 6.70
N ILE A 79 7.71 -11.11 7.01
CA ILE A 79 7.69 -10.22 8.19
C ILE A 79 7.73 -11.02 9.50
N LEU A 80 6.99 -12.12 9.60
CA LEU A 80 6.95 -12.96 10.80
C LEU A 80 8.28 -13.70 11.07
N GLN A 81 9.13 -13.86 10.07
CA GLN A 81 10.47 -14.45 10.21
C GLN A 81 11.53 -13.46 10.68
N ILE A 82 11.28 -12.14 10.63
CA ILE A 82 12.23 -11.12 11.08
C ILE A 82 12.06 -10.92 12.59
N SER A 83 13.16 -11.04 13.34
CA SER A 83 13.12 -10.83 14.79
C SER A 83 12.83 -9.35 15.14
N PRO A 84 12.16 -9.07 16.27
CA PRO A 84 11.94 -7.69 16.73
C PRO A 84 13.24 -6.90 16.87
N GLU A 85 14.33 -7.53 17.29
CA GLU A 85 15.64 -6.91 17.44
C GLU A 85 16.22 -6.47 16.09
N ALA A 86 16.02 -7.28 15.04
CA ALA A 86 16.43 -6.91 13.68
C ALA A 86 15.61 -5.72 13.18
N LEU A 87 14.30 -5.67 13.45
CA LEU A 87 13.46 -4.51 13.08
C LEU A 87 13.87 -3.24 13.84
N LEU A 88 14.19 -3.34 15.14
CA LEU A 88 14.74 -2.21 15.91
C LEU A 88 16.05 -1.72 15.28
N ALA A 89 16.95 -2.63 14.91
CA ALA A 89 18.23 -2.30 14.28
C ALA A 89 18.07 -1.62 12.90
N LEU A 90 16.98 -1.89 12.17
CA LEU A 90 16.66 -1.17 10.94
C LEU A 90 16.25 0.29 11.17
N GLY A 91 15.81 0.62 12.39
CA GLY A 91 15.32 1.94 12.79
C GLY A 91 13.80 2.01 13.01
N PHE A 92 13.10 0.88 13.08
CA PHE A 92 11.71 0.88 13.51
C PHE A 92 11.62 1.12 15.02
N ASN A 93 10.57 1.81 15.46
CA ASN A 93 10.24 1.90 16.88
C ASN A 93 9.34 0.72 17.30
N GLN A 94 9.19 0.53 18.61
CA GLN A 94 8.42 -0.60 19.15
C GLN A 94 6.96 -0.62 18.67
N GLN A 95 6.33 0.55 18.55
CA GLN A 95 4.94 0.66 18.11
C GLN A 95 4.77 0.19 16.66
N LYS A 96 5.68 0.58 15.76
CA LYS A 96 5.69 0.10 14.37
C LYS A 96 5.94 -1.40 14.31
N ILE A 97 6.87 -1.93 15.10
CA ILE A 97 7.09 -3.38 15.16
C ILE A 97 5.79 -4.11 15.53
N THR A 98 5.10 -3.66 16.57
CA THR A 98 3.80 -4.23 16.97
C THR A 98 2.78 -4.20 15.82
N TYR A 99 2.71 -3.09 15.07
CA TYR A 99 1.77 -2.97 13.95
C TYR A 99 2.15 -3.85 12.75
N LEU A 100 3.43 -3.91 12.39
CA LEU A 100 3.92 -4.73 11.28
C LEU A 100 3.68 -6.22 11.58
N THR A 101 4.08 -6.68 12.76
CA THR A 101 3.89 -8.08 13.19
C THR A 101 2.42 -8.41 13.38
N GLY A 102 1.62 -7.52 13.97
CA GLY A 102 0.19 -7.71 14.14
C GLY A 102 -0.57 -7.80 12.82
N PHE A 103 -0.24 -6.93 11.86
CA PHE A 103 -0.81 -6.98 10.51
C PHE A 103 -0.40 -8.26 9.77
N ALA A 104 0.88 -8.61 9.80
CA ALA A 104 1.37 -9.86 9.21
C ALA A 104 0.68 -11.09 9.80
N GLN A 105 0.51 -11.14 11.13
CA GLN A 105 -0.16 -12.24 11.80
C GLN A 105 -1.63 -12.34 11.42
N ALA A 106 -2.33 -11.21 11.33
CA ALA A 106 -3.75 -11.17 10.98
C ALA A 106 -4.01 -11.66 9.54
N VAL A 107 -3.10 -11.34 8.60
CA VAL A 107 -3.16 -11.86 7.23
C VAL A 107 -2.80 -13.35 7.20
N ALA A 108 -1.70 -13.75 7.85
CA ALA A 108 -1.27 -15.15 7.88
C ALA A 108 -2.30 -16.08 8.57
N SER A 109 -3.09 -15.57 9.53
CA SER A 109 -4.15 -16.33 10.18
C SER A 109 -5.49 -16.30 9.44
N GLY A 110 -5.60 -15.57 8.33
CA GLY A 110 -6.87 -15.39 7.61
C GLY A 110 -7.90 -14.52 8.34
N THR A 111 -7.49 -13.79 9.39
CA THR A 111 -8.36 -12.78 10.04
C THR A 111 -8.62 -11.61 9.10
N ILE A 112 -7.62 -11.28 8.26
CA ILE A 112 -7.75 -10.34 7.15
C ILE A 112 -7.48 -11.12 5.86
N ASP A 113 -8.44 -11.08 4.93
CA ASP A 113 -8.29 -11.60 3.58
C ASP A 113 -7.68 -10.53 2.66
N MET A 114 -6.75 -10.93 1.78
CA MET A 114 -6.00 -10.02 0.89
C MET A 114 -6.50 -10.17 -0.54
#